data_AF-A0A7C6X4E9-F1
#
_entry.id   AF-A0A7C6X4E9-F1
#
_cell.length_a   1.000
_cell.length_b   1.000
_cell.length_c   1.000
_cell.angle_alpha   90.00
_cell.angle_beta   90.00
_cell.angle_gamma   90.00
#
_symmetry.space_group_name_H-M   'P 1'
#
loop_
_entity.id
_entity.type
_entity.pdbx_description
1 polymer ?
#
loop_
_entity_poly.entity_id
_entity_poly.type
_entity_poly.pdbx_seq_one_letter_code
_entity_poly.pdbx_strand_id
1 'polypeptide(L)'
;MISGFVFEPLACGFDMSQESPYNLAYLRDLLSDIGLEEDLVGGVFTPRNPTVGVKEWIRALEARHEGAEAGPVGFFSLDLRLMDAYMAGVIRWLNFIGIRTLVSCDGHGVAVPWISTMSQEDAHSLSRCLETLSAGQWRYDPATRRLINVLVRGRRNYDRAWLFDLAEALYRSRVQLREMVAALRHEKC
;
A
#
# COMPACT_ATOMS: atom_id res chain seq x y z
N MET A 1 -9.40 4.21 -2.68
CA MET A 1 -8.69 3.14 -3.41
C MET A 1 -7.42 2.83 -2.63
N ILE A 2 -7.62 2.07 -1.57
CA ILE A 2 -6.88 2.22 -0.31
C ILE A 2 -5.92 1.03 -0.07
N SER A 3 -6.16 -0.11 -0.71
CA SER A 3 -5.54 -1.40 -0.40
C SER A 3 -4.50 -1.89 -1.42
N GLY A 4 -4.08 -1.04 -2.36
CA GLY A 4 -2.98 -1.38 -3.29
C GLY A 4 -3.38 -2.17 -4.54
N PHE A 5 -4.65 -2.33 -4.86
CA PHE A 5 -5.04 -2.94 -6.13
C PHE A 5 -4.62 -2.10 -7.34
N VAL A 6 -4.20 -2.77 -8.41
CA VAL A 6 -3.87 -2.17 -9.71
C VAL A 6 -5.11 -2.10 -10.58
N PHE A 7 -5.38 -0.94 -11.15
CA PHE A 7 -6.51 -0.75 -12.06
C PHE A 7 -6.29 0.48 -12.94
N GLU A 8 -7.08 0.56 -14.00
CA GLU A 8 -7.25 1.75 -14.83
C GLU A 8 -8.68 2.29 -14.70
N PRO A 9 -8.86 3.62 -14.50
CA PRO A 9 -10.19 4.19 -14.41
C PRO A 9 -10.91 4.14 -15.78
N LEU A 10 -12.16 3.70 -15.77
CA LEU A 10 -13.08 3.74 -16.91
C LEU A 10 -14.18 4.78 -16.66
N ALA A 11 -14.99 5.08 -17.69
CA ALA A 11 -16.09 6.04 -17.57
C ALA A 11 -17.12 5.65 -16.48
N CYS A 12 -17.35 4.36 -16.28
CA CYS A 12 -18.34 3.83 -15.34
C CYS A 12 -17.78 2.76 -14.37
N GLY A 13 -16.45 2.68 -14.22
CA GLY A 13 -15.86 1.62 -13.41
C GLY A 13 -14.34 1.62 -13.41
N PHE A 14 -13.77 0.44 -13.17
CA PHE A 14 -12.34 0.22 -13.08
C PHE A 14 -11.97 -1.05 -13.84
N ASP A 15 -10.99 -0.96 -14.74
CA ASP A 15 -10.38 -2.12 -15.38
C ASP A 15 -9.27 -2.67 -14.46
N MET A 16 -9.49 -3.86 -13.91
CA MET A 16 -8.55 -4.57 -13.04
C MET A 16 -7.70 -5.60 -13.82
N SER A 17 -7.75 -5.62 -15.15
CA SER A 17 -7.09 -6.64 -15.98
C SER A 17 -5.57 -6.71 -15.82
N GLN A 18 -4.95 -5.63 -15.35
CA GLN A 18 -3.52 -5.55 -15.06
C GLN A 18 -3.15 -6.08 -13.66
N GLU A 19 -4.13 -6.45 -12.85
CA GLU A 19 -3.91 -7.07 -11.54
C GLU A 19 -3.57 -8.56 -11.68
N SER A 20 -2.81 -9.09 -10.71
CA SER A 20 -2.48 -10.52 -10.69
C SER A 20 -3.73 -11.38 -10.48
N PRO A 21 -3.78 -12.61 -11.02
CA PRO A 21 -4.95 -13.49 -10.86
C PRO A 21 -5.31 -13.79 -9.40
N TYR A 22 -4.32 -13.93 -8.52
CA TYR A 22 -4.57 -14.19 -7.09
C TYR A 22 -5.09 -12.95 -6.37
N ASN A 23 -4.61 -11.74 -6.69
CA ASN A 23 -5.17 -10.51 -6.14
C ASN A 23 -6.56 -10.22 -6.70
N LEU A 24 -6.84 -10.59 -7.96
CA LEU A 24 -8.20 -10.53 -8.51
C LEU A 24 -9.16 -11.48 -7.80
N ALA A 25 -8.72 -12.69 -7.49
CA ALA A 25 -9.50 -13.63 -6.68
C ALA A 25 -9.75 -13.06 -5.27
N TYR A 26 -8.72 -12.48 -4.64
CA TYR A 26 -8.83 -11.81 -3.35
C TYR A 26 -9.77 -10.58 -3.40
N LEU A 27 -9.76 -9.79 -4.47
CA LEU A 27 -10.69 -8.70 -4.66
C LEU A 27 -12.13 -9.21 -4.75
N ARG A 28 -12.38 -10.26 -5.54
CA ARG A 28 -13.71 -10.87 -5.65
C ARG A 28 -14.23 -11.32 -4.28
N ASP A 29 -13.36 -11.97 -3.52
CA ASP A 29 -13.57 -12.37 -2.14
C ASP A 29 -14.02 -11.20 -1.25
N LEU A 30 -13.29 -10.08 -1.27
CA LEU A 30 -13.64 -8.87 -0.52
C LEU A 30 -14.95 -8.24 -0.99
N LEU A 31 -15.21 -8.21 -2.29
CA LEU A 31 -16.45 -7.69 -2.87
C LEU A 31 -17.65 -8.55 -2.47
N SER A 32 -17.48 -9.87 -2.35
CA SER A 32 -18.51 -10.79 -1.87
C SER A 32 -18.95 -10.46 -0.45
N ASP A 33 -18.01 -10.13 0.46
CA ASP A 33 -18.32 -9.75 1.85
C ASP A 33 -19.19 -8.50 1.98
N ILE A 34 -19.16 -7.62 0.97
CA ILE A 34 -19.91 -6.36 0.93
C ILE A 34 -21.03 -6.39 -0.12
N GLY A 35 -21.34 -7.56 -0.68
CA GLY A 35 -22.45 -7.76 -1.62
C GLY A 35 -22.26 -7.13 -3.00
N LEU A 36 -21.01 -6.95 -3.44
CA LEU A 36 -20.63 -6.33 -4.72
C LEU A 36 -19.89 -7.28 -5.68
N GLU A 37 -19.87 -8.58 -5.41
CA GLU A 37 -19.18 -9.57 -6.26
C GLU A 37 -19.70 -9.58 -7.71
N GLU A 38 -21.01 -9.45 -7.90
CA GLU A 38 -21.66 -9.43 -9.23
C GLU A 38 -21.23 -8.22 -10.08
N ASP A 39 -20.75 -7.15 -9.45
CA ASP A 39 -20.29 -5.95 -10.15
C ASP A 39 -18.87 -6.13 -10.72
N LEU A 40 -18.16 -7.24 -10.42
CA LEU A 40 -16.85 -7.59 -10.99
C LEU A 40 -16.98 -8.70 -12.04
N VAL A 41 -17.00 -8.34 -13.33
CA VAL A 41 -17.15 -9.28 -14.45
C VAL A 41 -15.93 -9.21 -15.35
N GLY A 42 -15.28 -10.35 -15.60
CA GLY A 42 -14.17 -10.45 -16.55
C GLY A 42 -12.96 -9.55 -16.22
N GLY A 43 -12.79 -9.17 -14.94
CA GLY A 43 -11.74 -8.24 -14.51
C GLY A 43 -12.15 -6.76 -14.57
N VAL A 44 -13.38 -6.44 -14.95
CA VAL A 44 -13.89 -5.07 -14.94
C VAL A 44 -14.88 -4.91 -13.78
N PHE A 45 -14.60 -3.97 -12.87
CA PHE A 45 -15.47 -3.63 -11.76
C PHE A 45 -16.36 -2.43 -12.14
N THR A 46 -17.67 -2.66 -12.26
CA THR A 46 -18.66 -1.66 -12.66
C THR A 46 -19.71 -1.51 -11.56
N PRO A 47 -19.39 -0.83 -10.45
CA PRO A 47 -20.29 -0.76 -9.31
C PRO A 47 -21.55 0.05 -9.63
N ARG A 48 -22.73 -0.46 -9.24
CA ARG A 48 -23.99 0.31 -9.38
C ARG A 48 -23.98 1.58 -8.52
N ASN A 49 -23.30 1.51 -7.38
CA ASN A 49 -23.02 2.66 -6.51
C ASN A 49 -21.50 2.84 -6.40
N PRO A 50 -20.92 3.94 -6.92
CA PRO A 50 -19.48 4.12 -6.98
C PRO A 50 -18.83 4.34 -5.59
N THR A 51 -19.62 4.47 -4.53
CA THR A 51 -19.11 4.72 -3.18
C THR A 51 -19.38 3.52 -2.27
N VAL A 52 -18.29 3.00 -1.69
CA VAL A 52 -18.32 2.05 -0.57
C VAL A 52 -17.87 2.80 0.69
N GLY A 53 -18.53 2.53 1.82
CA GLY A 53 -18.11 3.11 3.09
C GLY A 53 -16.71 2.63 3.47
N VAL A 54 -15.78 3.55 3.74
CA VAL A 54 -14.39 3.21 4.11
C VAL A 54 -14.32 2.23 5.29
N LYS A 55 -15.20 2.37 6.28
CA LYS A 55 -15.26 1.46 7.44
C LYS A 55 -15.69 0.04 7.08
N GLU A 56 -16.61 -0.08 6.14
CA GLU A 56 -17.10 -1.38 5.66
C GLU A 56 -16.01 -2.08 4.84
N TRP A 57 -15.35 -1.33 3.95
CA TRP A 57 -14.20 -1.82 3.19
C TRP A 57 -13.05 -2.30 4.09
N ILE A 58 -12.68 -1.51 5.11
CA ILE A 58 -11.64 -1.89 6.07
C ILE A 58 -12.04 -3.15 6.83
N ARG A 59 -13.31 -3.28 7.24
CA ARG A 59 -13.78 -4.47 7.94
C ARG A 59 -13.66 -5.72 7.08
N ALA A 60 -14.03 -5.64 5.81
CA ALA A 60 -13.87 -6.76 4.87
C ALA A 60 -12.38 -7.12 4.69
N LEU A 61 -11.51 -6.13 4.56
CA LEU A 61 -10.05 -6.34 4.52
C LEU A 61 -9.55 -7.05 5.77
N GLU A 62 -9.81 -6.51 6.96
CA GLU A 62 -9.33 -7.08 8.23
C GLU A 62 -9.91 -8.48 8.52
N ALA A 63 -11.13 -8.77 8.05
CA ALA A 63 -11.74 -10.09 8.22
C ALA A 63 -11.08 -11.19 7.38
N ARG A 64 -10.46 -10.84 6.25
CA ARG A 64 -9.85 -11.79 5.30
C ARG A 64 -8.33 -11.76 5.26
N HIS A 65 -7.67 -10.81 5.93
CA HIS A 65 -6.22 -10.80 6.00
C HIS A 65 -5.70 -11.88 6.94
N GLU A 66 -4.76 -12.67 6.44
CA GLU A 66 -4.15 -13.78 7.17
C GLU A 66 -2.83 -13.40 7.84
N GLY A 67 -2.38 -12.15 7.69
CA GLY A 67 -1.29 -11.53 8.45
C GLY A 67 -0.05 -12.41 8.56
N ALA A 68 0.66 -12.64 7.45
CA ALA A 68 1.96 -13.30 7.49
C ALA A 68 3.07 -12.25 7.38
N GLU A 69 4.05 -12.31 8.29
CA GLU A 69 5.14 -11.35 8.50
C GLU A 69 6.11 -11.14 7.31
N ALA A 70 5.76 -11.53 6.08
CA ALA A 70 6.63 -11.32 4.93
C ALA A 70 5.81 -11.28 3.63
N GLY A 71 5.72 -10.10 3.02
CA GLY A 71 5.29 -9.98 1.64
C GLY A 71 6.44 -10.39 0.71
N PRO A 72 6.20 -11.22 -0.32
CA PRO A 72 7.23 -11.54 -1.30
C PRO A 72 7.76 -10.26 -1.97
N VAL A 73 9.03 -10.32 -2.35
CA VAL A 73 9.70 -9.22 -3.06
C VAL A 73 9.12 -9.12 -4.47
N GLY A 74 8.74 -7.91 -4.87
CA GLY A 74 8.29 -7.61 -6.23
C GLY A 74 6.85 -7.09 -6.30
N PHE A 75 6.58 -6.28 -7.33
CA PHE A 75 5.29 -5.59 -7.49
C PHE A 75 4.14 -6.53 -7.92
N PHE A 76 4.40 -7.41 -8.89
CA PHE A 76 3.42 -8.36 -9.44
C PHE A 76 3.36 -9.71 -8.72
N SER A 77 4.32 -9.98 -7.84
CA SER A 77 4.36 -11.17 -6.98
C SER A 77 3.76 -10.92 -5.60
N LEU A 78 3.45 -9.67 -5.26
CA LEU A 78 2.88 -9.29 -3.96
C LEU A 78 1.44 -9.77 -3.83
N ASP A 79 1.24 -10.77 -2.98
CA ASP A 79 -0.08 -11.20 -2.49
C ASP A 79 -0.60 -10.24 -1.41
N LEU A 80 -1.60 -9.45 -1.78
CA LEU A 80 -2.20 -8.46 -0.89
C LEU A 80 -2.89 -9.14 0.30
N ARG A 81 -3.39 -10.38 0.14
CA ARG A 81 -4.10 -11.12 1.21
C ARG A 81 -3.19 -11.49 2.39
N LEU A 82 -1.89 -11.60 2.15
CA LEU A 82 -0.90 -11.95 3.17
C LEU A 82 -0.37 -10.73 3.93
N MET A 83 -0.63 -9.52 3.43
CA MET A 83 -0.12 -8.27 3.98
C MET A 83 -1.02 -7.71 5.08
N ASP A 84 -0.46 -6.90 5.97
CA ASP A 84 -1.28 -6.05 6.84
C ASP A 84 -2.14 -5.10 6.00
N ALA A 85 -3.44 -4.99 6.33
CA ALA A 85 -4.42 -4.24 5.57
C ALA A 85 -3.99 -2.80 5.25
N TYR A 86 -3.40 -2.14 6.24
CA TYR A 86 -2.94 -0.76 6.13
C TYR A 86 -1.58 -0.62 5.43
N MET A 87 -0.78 -1.70 5.35
CA MET A 87 0.53 -1.70 4.70
C MET A 87 0.50 -2.15 3.24
N ALA A 88 -0.47 -2.98 2.84
CA ALA A 88 -0.48 -3.63 1.53
C ALA A 88 -0.25 -2.65 0.36
N GLY A 89 -0.99 -1.54 0.35
CA GLY A 89 -0.82 -0.47 -0.63
C GLY A 89 0.53 0.25 -0.53
N VAL A 90 1.00 0.55 0.68
CA VAL A 90 2.31 1.18 0.90
C VAL A 90 3.42 0.31 0.29
N ILE A 91 3.46 -0.97 0.66
CA ILE A 91 4.51 -1.90 0.21
C ILE A 91 4.47 -2.11 -1.29
N ARG A 92 3.28 -2.24 -1.88
CA ARG A 92 3.15 -2.38 -3.31
C ARG A 92 3.75 -1.19 -4.06
N TRP A 93 3.38 0.02 -3.67
CA TRP A 93 3.86 1.21 -4.38
C TRP A 93 5.33 1.50 -4.10
N LEU A 94 5.87 1.13 -2.94
CA LEU A 94 7.32 1.11 -2.71
C LEU A 94 8.04 0.15 -3.65
N ASN A 95 7.55 -1.08 -3.79
CA ASN A 95 8.10 -2.06 -4.74
C ASN A 95 8.03 -1.54 -6.19
N PHE A 96 6.94 -0.86 -6.58
CA PHE A 96 6.78 -0.26 -7.91
C PHE A 96 7.87 0.78 -8.21
N ILE A 97 8.15 1.67 -7.26
CA ILE A 97 9.15 2.74 -7.43
C ILE A 97 10.59 2.23 -7.27
N GLY A 98 10.77 0.93 -7.01
CA GLY A 98 12.07 0.27 -6.94
C GLY A 98 12.65 0.13 -5.54
N ILE A 99 11.93 0.56 -4.49
CA ILE A 99 12.34 0.40 -3.09
C ILE A 99 11.90 -0.98 -2.61
N ARG A 100 12.88 -1.82 -2.26
CA ARG A 100 12.60 -3.21 -1.86
C ARG A 100 12.47 -3.34 -0.35
N THR A 101 11.43 -4.06 0.06
CA THR A 101 11.12 -4.34 1.47
C THR A 101 11.23 -5.83 1.77
N LEU A 102 11.63 -6.17 2.99
CA LEU A 102 11.73 -7.54 3.50
C LEU A 102 10.48 -7.93 4.30
N VAL A 103 10.07 -7.07 5.23
CA VAL A 103 8.93 -7.25 6.13
C VAL A 103 8.39 -5.88 6.52
N SER A 104 7.09 -5.81 6.80
CA SER A 104 6.44 -4.62 7.30
C SER A 104 5.32 -4.98 8.27
N CYS A 105 4.98 -4.06 9.15
CA CYS A 105 3.79 -4.18 9.98
C CYS A 105 3.18 -2.80 10.27
N ASP A 106 1.86 -2.73 10.32
CA ASP A 106 1.10 -1.50 10.61
C ASP A 106 1.05 -1.13 12.11
N GLY A 107 1.67 -1.94 12.97
CA GLY A 107 1.70 -1.77 14.42
C GLY A 107 0.40 -2.12 15.13
N HIS A 108 -0.58 -2.69 14.43
CA HIS A 108 -1.85 -3.20 14.95
C HIS A 108 -2.61 -2.21 15.86
N GLY A 109 -2.51 -0.91 15.56
CA GLY A 109 -3.14 0.17 16.32
C GLY A 109 -2.48 0.49 17.67
N VAL A 110 -1.43 -0.24 18.05
CA VAL A 110 -0.76 -0.11 19.35
C VAL A 110 0.64 0.50 19.18
N ALA A 111 1.38 0.04 18.18
CA ALA A 111 2.76 0.45 17.91
C ALA A 111 2.87 1.35 16.68
N VAL A 112 4.01 2.03 16.55
CA VAL A 112 4.34 2.79 15.34
C VAL A 112 4.61 1.80 14.18
N PRO A 113 4.00 1.99 13.00
CA PRO A 113 4.24 1.17 11.83
C PRO A 113 5.71 1.11 11.47
N TRP A 114 6.14 0.01 10.87
CA TRP A 114 7.55 -0.20 10.54
C TRP A 114 7.73 -0.99 9.26
N ILE A 115 8.85 -0.75 8.59
CA ILE A 115 9.27 -1.42 7.36
C ILE A 115 10.74 -1.77 7.49
N SER A 116 11.09 -3.04 7.30
CA SER A 116 12.48 -3.43 7.04
C SER A 116 12.74 -3.37 5.54
N THR A 117 13.71 -2.56 5.12
CA THR A 117 14.17 -2.54 3.73
C THR A 117 15.22 -3.63 3.47
N MET A 118 15.42 -3.99 2.19
CA MET A 118 16.42 -5.01 1.82
C MET A 118 17.87 -4.54 1.94
N SER A 119 18.10 -3.23 1.84
CA SER A 119 19.44 -2.64 1.89
C SER A 119 19.44 -1.25 2.52
N GLN A 120 20.63 -0.74 2.83
CA GLN A 120 20.82 0.64 3.28
C GLN A 120 20.52 1.65 2.16
N GLU A 121 20.73 1.28 0.90
CA GLU A 121 20.35 2.09 -0.26
C GLU A 121 18.82 2.20 -0.39
N ASP A 122 18.09 1.09 -0.19
CA ASP A 122 16.63 1.08 -0.13
C ASP A 122 16.13 1.94 1.04
N ALA A 123 16.77 1.84 2.21
CA ALA A 123 16.45 2.68 3.37
C ALA A 123 16.63 4.18 3.08
N HIS A 124 17.75 4.55 2.45
CA HIS A 124 18.04 5.94 2.10
C HIS A 124 17.04 6.48 1.07
N SER A 125 16.73 5.67 0.05
CA SER A 125 15.73 6.01 -0.98
C SER A 125 14.36 6.22 -0.34
N LEU A 126 13.97 5.37 0.61
CA LEU A 126 12.71 5.49 1.34
C LEU A 126 12.64 6.78 2.16
N SER A 127 13.68 7.11 2.94
CA SER A 127 13.72 8.36 3.71
C SER A 127 13.55 9.58 2.80
N ARG A 128 14.30 9.64 1.69
CA ARG A 128 14.21 10.74 0.71
C ARG A 128 12.85 10.81 0.02
N CYS A 129 12.27 9.66 -0.36
CA CYS A 129 10.95 9.61 -0.97
C CYS A 129 9.88 10.19 -0.06
N LEU A 130 9.83 9.77 1.21
CA LEU A 130 8.81 10.24 2.14
C LEU A 130 8.99 11.73 2.47
N GLU A 131 10.23 12.20 2.66
CA GLU A 131 10.52 13.61 2.89
C GLU A 131 10.02 14.48 1.73
N THR A 132 10.37 14.12 0.49
CA THR A 132 9.97 14.85 -0.72
C THR A 132 8.47 14.81 -0.96
N LEU A 133 7.86 13.62 -0.88
CA LEU A 133 6.43 13.42 -1.16
C LEU A 133 5.52 14.22 -0.22
N SER A 134 5.96 14.44 1.01
CA SER A 134 5.11 14.96 2.09
C SER A 134 5.60 16.29 2.68
N ALA A 135 6.60 16.92 2.07
CA ALA A 135 7.30 18.08 2.63
C ALA A 135 7.75 17.85 4.09
N GLY A 136 8.21 16.63 4.39
CA GLY A 136 8.70 16.22 5.71
C GLY A 136 7.65 15.83 6.75
N GLN A 137 6.36 15.75 6.38
CA GLN A 137 5.29 15.27 7.25
C GLN A 137 5.39 13.77 7.55
N TRP A 138 5.76 12.98 6.54
CA TRP A 138 6.05 11.56 6.64
C TRP A 138 7.55 11.33 6.60
N ARG A 139 8.04 10.47 7.49
CA ARG A 139 9.47 10.16 7.61
C ARG A 139 9.67 8.67 7.81
N TYR A 140 10.82 8.20 7.36
CA TYR A 140 11.33 6.88 7.68
C TYR A 140 12.61 7.03 8.50
N ASP A 141 12.62 6.46 9.70
CA ASP A 141 13.80 6.37 10.54
C ASP A 141 14.53 5.04 10.25
N PRO A 142 15.70 5.05 9.60
CA PRO A 142 16.42 3.82 9.25
C PRO A 142 16.99 3.10 10.48
N ALA A 143 17.24 3.78 11.60
CA ALA A 143 17.78 3.16 12.80
C ALA A 143 16.72 2.32 13.52
N THR A 144 15.49 2.82 13.60
CA THR A 144 14.37 2.14 14.27
C THR A 144 13.41 1.44 13.33
N ARG A 145 13.60 1.61 12.00
CA ARG A 145 12.77 1.08 10.91
C ARG A 145 11.33 1.62 10.92
N ARG A 146 11.07 2.72 11.63
CA ARG A 146 9.73 3.24 11.85
C ARG A 146 9.29 4.19 10.74
N LEU A 147 8.02 4.07 10.36
CA LEU A 147 7.33 5.09 9.58
C LEU A 147 6.65 6.07 10.54
N ILE A 148 6.96 7.35 10.39
CA ILE A 148 6.53 8.40 11.30
C ILE A 148 5.65 9.37 10.53
N ASN A 149 4.46 9.66 11.06
CA ASN A 149 3.66 10.79 10.64
C ASN A 149 3.69 11.85 11.75
N VAL A 150 4.28 13.01 11.47
CA VAL A 150 4.49 14.07 12.49
C VAL A 150 3.18 14.63 13.05
N LEU A 151 2.07 14.47 12.34
CA LEU A 151 0.74 14.91 12.77
C LEU A 151 0.05 13.88 13.69
N VAL A 152 0.45 12.62 13.63
CA VAL A 152 -0.14 11.55 14.45
C VAL A 152 0.62 11.50 15.79
N ARG A 153 0.04 12.11 16.82
CA ARG A 153 0.59 12.14 18.18
C ARG A 153 -0.10 11.08 19.04
N GLY A 154 0.65 10.13 19.58
CA GLY A 154 0.14 9.22 20.61
C GLY A 154 0.92 7.91 20.73
N ARG A 155 1.15 7.46 21.98
CA ARG A 155 1.81 6.18 22.29
C ARG A 155 0.83 5.03 22.56
N ARG A 156 -0.49 5.27 22.63
CA ARG A 156 -1.47 4.28 23.14
C ARG A 156 -2.64 3.94 22.21
N ASN A 157 -2.81 4.65 21.10
CA ASN A 157 -3.76 4.32 20.03
C ASN A 157 -3.22 4.99 18.78
N TYR A 158 -2.40 4.26 18.03
CA TYR A 158 -1.79 4.80 16.82
C TYR A 158 -2.82 4.69 15.70
N ASP A 159 -3.30 5.84 15.22
CA ASP A 159 -4.19 5.86 14.06
C ASP A 159 -3.42 5.33 12.84
N ARG A 160 -3.89 4.23 12.26
CA ARG A 160 -3.27 3.60 11.09
C ARG A 160 -3.84 4.15 9.78
N ALA A 161 -4.96 4.91 9.82
CA ALA A 161 -5.65 5.37 8.62
C ALA A 161 -4.75 6.22 7.71
N TRP A 162 -3.79 6.96 8.26
CA TRP A 162 -2.86 7.74 7.44
C TRP A 162 -1.94 6.88 6.55
N LEU A 163 -1.79 5.59 6.83
CA LEU A 163 -1.06 4.68 5.94
C LEU A 163 -1.78 4.52 4.60
N PHE A 164 -3.10 4.70 4.58
CA PHE A 164 -3.89 4.75 3.36
C PHE A 164 -3.65 6.05 2.58
N ASP A 165 -3.55 7.19 3.28
CA ASP A 165 -3.18 8.45 2.67
C ASP A 165 -1.77 8.36 2.06
N LEU A 166 -0.84 7.70 2.77
CA LEU A 166 0.50 7.43 2.26
C LEU A 166 0.46 6.54 1.02
N ALA A 167 -0.29 5.43 1.05
CA ALA A 167 -0.44 4.53 -0.11
C ALA A 167 -1.01 5.27 -1.32
N GLU A 168 -2.03 6.12 -1.12
CA GLU A 168 -2.63 6.92 -2.18
C GLU A 168 -1.65 7.97 -2.74
N ALA A 169 -0.90 8.66 -1.87
CA ALA A 169 0.10 9.63 -2.30
C ALA A 169 1.24 8.97 -3.09
N LEU A 170 1.70 7.79 -2.66
CA LEU A 170 2.65 6.97 -3.40
C LEU A 170 2.10 6.58 -4.77
N TYR A 171 0.85 6.10 -4.85
CA TYR A 171 0.20 5.75 -6.11
C TYR A 171 0.15 6.96 -7.06
N ARG A 172 -0.34 8.11 -6.60
CA ARG A 172 -0.52 9.31 -7.41
C ARG A 172 0.80 9.83 -7.99
N SER A 173 1.89 9.67 -7.25
CA SER A 173 3.22 10.17 -7.63
C SER A 173 4.17 9.07 -8.14
N ARG A 174 3.67 7.85 -8.39
CA ARG A 174 4.48 6.64 -8.59
C ARG A 174 5.47 6.75 -9.76
N VAL A 175 5.11 7.45 -10.83
CA VAL A 175 5.98 7.58 -12.01
C VAL A 175 7.16 8.49 -11.69
N GLN A 176 6.89 9.67 -11.14
CA GLN A 176 7.92 10.65 -10.76
C GLN A 176 8.82 10.11 -9.64
N LEU A 177 8.24 9.42 -8.66
CA LEU A 177 9.00 8.80 -7.58
C LEU A 177 9.92 7.69 -8.09
N ARG A 178 9.49 6.90 -9.08
CA ARG A 178 10.33 5.87 -9.70
C ARG A 178 11.55 6.46 -10.39
N GLU A 179 11.36 7.56 -11.12
CA GLU A 179 12.47 8.30 -11.77
C GLU A 179 13.44 8.88 -10.74
N MET A 180 12.91 9.50 -9.68
CA MET A 180 13.72 10.01 -8.58
C MET A 180 14.51 8.91 -7.88
N VAL A 181 13.89 7.77 -7.56
CA VAL A 181 14.58 6.63 -6.94
C VAL A 181 15.68 6.10 -7.87
N ALA A 182 15.42 6.00 -9.17
CA ALA A 182 16.45 5.60 -10.14
C ALA A 182 17.64 6.57 -10.12
N ALA A 183 17.39 7.88 -10.17
CA ALA A 183 18.43 8.90 -10.12
C ALA A 183 19.28 8.83 -8.83
N LEU A 184 18.64 8.69 -7.66
CA LEU A 184 19.32 8.57 -6.36
C LEU A 184 20.28 7.37 -6.27
N ARG A 185 20.02 6.31 -7.05
CA ARG A 185 20.90 5.14 -7.13
C ARG A 185 22.08 5.33 -8.07
N HIS A 186 21.87 6.07 -9.15
CA HIS A 186 22.94 6.37 -10.12
C HIS A 186 23.98 7.36 -9.59
N GLU A 187 23.61 8.26 -8.67
CA GLU A 187 24.55 9.20 -8.03
C GLU A 187 25.63 8.54 -7.15
N LYS A 188 25.56 7.22 -6.93
CA LYS A 188 26.50 6.47 -6.08
C LYS A 188 27.50 5.58 -6.85
N CYS A 189 27.50 5.64 -8.19
CA CYS A 189 28.52 5.00 -9.03
C CYS A 189 29.66 5.97 -9.37
#